data_AF-A0ABD3IP52-F1
#
_entry.id   AF-A0ABD3IP52-F1
#
_cell.length_a   1.000
_cell.length_b   1.000
_cell.length_c   1.000
_cell.angle_alpha   90.00
_cell.angle_beta   90.00
_cell.angle_gamma   90.00
#
_symmetry.space_group_name_H-M   'P 1'
#
loop_
_entity.id
_entity.type
_entity.pdbx_description
1 polymer ?
#
loop_
_entity_poly.entity_id
_entity_poly.type
_entity_poly.pdbx_seq_one_letter_code
_entity_poly.pdbx_strand_id
1 'polypeptide(L)' 'DALKEIAKMLGKSDWDFNADPCGVEGGWGDNKDYSSTTNAVTCDNFTNAHNNTTIHVISV' A
#
# COMPACT_ATOMS: atom_id res chain seq x y z
N ASP A 1 -2.36 13.40 -0.09
CA ASP A 1 -1.83 13.68 -1.44
C ASP A 1 -0.56 12.94 -1.85
N ALA A 2 0.36 12.59 -0.94
CA ALA A 2 1.62 11.91 -1.29
C ALA A 2 1.45 10.67 -2.21
N LEU A 3 0.51 9.77 -1.90
CA LEU A 3 0.24 8.59 -2.74
C LEU A 3 -0.23 8.96 -4.15
N LYS A 4 -0.97 10.07 -4.32
CA LYS A 4 -1.43 10.54 -5.63
C LYS A 4 -0.28 11.09 -6.47
N GLU A 5 0.70 11.73 -5.83
CA GLU A 5 1.91 12.21 -6.51
C GLU A 5 2.82 11.05 -6.93
N ILE A 6 3.00 10.06 -6.05
CA ILE A 6 3.75 8.85 -6.36
C ILE A 6 3.08 8.09 -7.52
N ALA A 7 1.75 7.95 -7.51
CA ALA A 7 1.03 7.32 -8.61
C ALA A 7 1.29 8.01 -9.96
N LYS A 8 1.30 9.35 -9.99
CA LYS A 8 1.64 10.12 -11.19
C LYS A 8 3.09 9.88 -11.64
N MET A 9 4.03 9.81 -10.70
CA MET A 9 5.44 9.52 -11.01
C MET A 9 5.64 8.10 -11.54
N LEU A 10 4.86 7.14 -11.03
CA LEU A 10 4.91 5.73 -11.42
C LEU A 10 4.02 5.38 -12.63
N GLY A 11 3.22 6.33 -13.13
CA GLY A 11 2.26 6.09 -14.21
C GLY A 11 1.09 5.18 -13.81
N LYS A 12 0.79 5.09 -12.52
CA LYS A 12 -0.32 4.29 -11.96
C LYS A 12 -1.64 5.04 -12.10
N SER A 13 -2.54 4.51 -12.90
CA SER A 13 -3.90 5.04 -13.13
C SER A 13 -5.00 4.14 -12.53
N ASP A 14 -4.60 2.96 -12.07
CA ASP A 14 -5.44 1.87 -11.55
C ASP A 14 -5.64 1.93 -10.03
N TRP A 15 -4.96 2.84 -9.33
CA TRP A 15 -5.09 3.01 -7.88
C TRP A 15 -6.39 3.74 -7.52
N ASP A 16 -7.25 3.06 -6.76
CA ASP A 16 -8.44 3.65 -6.17
C ASP A 16 -8.11 4.27 -4.81
N PHE A 17 -7.91 5.59 -4.80
CA PHE A 17 -7.64 6.37 -3.58
C PHE A 17 -8.80 6.42 -2.58
N ASN A 18 -9.97 5.86 -2.91
CA ASN A 18 -11.09 5.71 -1.97
C ASN A 18 -11.11 4.31 -1.32
N ALA A 19 -10.35 3.36 -1.87
CA ALA A 19 -10.19 2.02 -1.30
C ALA A 19 -9.03 2.00 -0.30
N ASP A 20 -9.06 1.02 0.61
CA ASP A 20 -7.96 0.79 1.54
C ASP A 20 -6.71 0.30 0.77
N PRO A 21 -5.59 1.06 0.77
CA PRO A 21 -4.36 0.67 0.09
C PRO A 21 -3.76 -0.65 0.60
N CYS A 22 -4.07 -1.04 1.83
CA CYS A 22 -3.64 -2.29 2.43
C CYS A 22 -4.66 -3.42 2.27
N GLY A 23 -5.86 -3.09 1.79
CA GLY A 23 -6.92 -4.05 1.49
C GLY A 23 -6.64 -4.83 0.21
N VAL A 24 -7.51 -5.79 -0.12
CA VAL A 24 -7.39 -6.62 -1.33
C VAL A 24 -7.92 -5.93 -2.59
N GLU A 25 -8.65 -4.83 -2.44
CA GLU A 25 -9.30 -4.09 -3.51
C GLU A 25 -8.56 -2.78 -3.84
N GLY A 26 -8.89 -2.14 -4.96
CA GLY A 26 -8.39 -0.80 -5.29
C GLY A 26 -7.10 -0.73 -6.11
N GLY A 27 -6.62 -1.85 -6.66
CA GLY A 27 -5.56 -1.83 -7.69
C GLY A 27 -4.17 -1.47 -7.18
N TRP A 28 -3.95 -1.47 -5.86
CA TRP A 28 -2.68 -1.05 -5.24
C TRP A 28 -1.49 -1.99 -5.49
N GLY A 29 -1.69 -3.07 -6.26
CA GLY A 29 -0.70 -4.07 -6.67
C GLY A 29 -1.16 -5.50 -6.38
N ASP A 30 -1.07 -6.36 -7.40
CA ASP A 30 -1.34 -7.79 -7.27
C ASP A 30 -0.13 -8.47 -6.62
N ASN A 31 -0.37 -9.24 -5.56
CA ASN A 31 0.63 -9.87 -4.68
C ASN A 31 1.47 -8.87 -3.88
N LYS A 32 0.95 -8.42 -2.73
CA LYS A 32 1.64 -7.58 -1.71
C LYS A 32 2.85 -8.27 -1.03
N ASP A 33 3.52 -9.16 -1.73
CA ASP A 33 4.72 -9.81 -1.27
C ASP A 33 5.91 -8.88 -1.58
N TYR A 34 6.49 -8.32 -0.52
CA TYR A 34 7.57 -7.33 -0.54
C TYR A 34 8.72 -7.70 -1.49
N SER A 35 8.94 -9.00 -1.73
CA SER A 35 10.02 -9.50 -2.59
C SER A 35 9.74 -9.45 -4.09
N SER A 36 8.49 -9.28 -4.55
CA SER A 36 8.11 -9.50 -5.95
C SER A 36 7.29 -8.39 -6.60
N THR A 37 6.79 -7.43 -5.83
CA THR A 37 6.06 -6.27 -6.38
C THR A 37 6.94 -5.04 -6.50
N THR A 38 7.05 -4.52 -7.72
CA THR A 38 7.60 -3.18 -8.01
C THR A 38 6.43 -2.22 -8.21
N ASN A 39 6.52 -0.99 -7.68
CA ASN A 39 5.50 0.06 -7.84
C ASN A 39 4.13 -0.33 -7.27
N ALA A 40 4.12 -0.90 -6.07
CA ALA A 40 2.93 -1.36 -5.38
C ALA A 40 2.97 -0.91 -3.92
N VAL A 41 1.80 -0.61 -3.37
CA VAL A 41 1.72 -0.26 -1.95
C VAL A 41 1.87 -1.53 -1.13
N THR A 42 2.92 -1.59 -0.33
CA THR A 42 3.11 -2.66 0.65
C THR A 42 2.80 -2.14 2.04
N CYS A 43 2.11 -2.97 2.81
CA CYS A 43 1.72 -2.67 4.17
C CYS A 43 2.24 -3.72 5.10
N ASP A 44 2.65 -3.30 6.29
CA ASP A 44 3.10 -4.20 7.34
C ASP A 44 2.26 -4.01 8.61
N ASN A 45 2.11 -5.11 9.35
CA ASN A 45 1.41 -5.11 10.63
C ASN A 45 2.38 -4.75 11.74
N PHE A 46 2.27 -3.53 12.23
CA PHE A 46 2.99 -3.14 13.43
C PHE A 46 2.17 -3.50 14.65
N THR A 47 2.69 -4.42 15.48
CA THR A 47 2.10 -4.73 16.78
C THR A 47 2.93 -4.07 17.88
N ASN A 48 2.30 -3.20 18.67
CA ASN A 48 3.02 -2.50 19.74
C ASN A 48 3.15 -3.35 21.02
N ALA A 49 3.85 -2.80 22.02
CA ALA A 49 4.05 -3.45 23.32
C ALA A 49 2.75 -3.71 24.13
N HIS A 50 1.63 -3.12 23.72
CA HIS A 50 0.31 -3.28 24.33
C HIS A 50 -0.59 -4.26 23.55
N ASN A 51 -0.04 -5.01 22.59
CA ASN A 51 -0.78 -5.93 21.72
C ASN A 51 -1.85 -5.23 20.88
N ASN A 52 -1.69 -3.94 20.56
CA ASN A 52 -2.50 -3.33 19.52
C ASN A 52 -1.82 -3.53 18.16
N THR A 53 -2.59 -3.91 17.15
CA THR A 53 -2.10 -4.08 15.78
C THR A 53 -2.62 -2.93 14.93
N THR A 54 -1.69 -2.25 14.27
CA THR A 54 -1.98 -1.14 13.36
C THR A 54 -1.28 -1.40 12.04
N ILE A 55 -2.01 -1.21 10.93
CA ILE A 55 -1.47 -1.38 9.60
C ILE A 55 -0.80 -0.08 9.15
N HIS A 56 0.47 -0.16 8.75
CA HIS A 56 1.20 0.97 8.18
C HIS A 56 1.61 0.67 6.75
N VAL A 57 1.46 1.66 5.87
CA VAL A 57 2.11 1.65 4.55
C VAL A 57 3.61 1.84 4.75
N ILE A 58 4.41 0.88 4.31
CA ILE A 58 5.86 0.87 4.52
C ILE A 58 6.65 1.14 3.23
N SER A 59 6.10 0.83 2.06
CA SER A 59 6.72 1.15 0.78
C SER A 59 5.71 1.32 -0.34
N VAL A 60 6.16 1.97 -1.42
CA VAL A 60 5.43 2.18 -2.67
C VAL A 60 6.40 2.04 -3.84
#